data_AF-A0A2D6NUW4-F1
#
_entry.id   AF-A0A2D6NUW4-F1
#
_cell.length_a   1.000
_cell.length_b   1.000
_cell.length_c   1.000
_cell.angle_alpha   90.00
_cell.angle_beta   90.00
_cell.angle_gamma   90.00
#
_symmetry.space_group_name_H-M   'P 1'
#
loop_
_entity.id
_entity.type
_entity.pdbx_description
1 polymer ?
#
loop_
_entity_poly.entity_id
_entity_poly.type
_entity_poly.pdbx_seq_one_letter_code
_entity_poly.pdbx_strand_id
1 'polypeptide(L)' 'MIYFFNTGRAIILLHAFSKKTAKTPPREMQKAQNNMYEYLNNIKSQNYD' A
#
# COMPACT_ATOMS: atom_id res chain seq x y z
N MET A 1 1.89 10.52 -3.38
CA MET A 1 2.39 9.17 -3.76
C MET A 1 2.68 8.38 -2.49
N ILE A 2 2.11 7.18 -2.33
CA ILE A 2 2.39 6.25 -1.22
C ILE A 2 2.82 4.91 -1.83
N TYR A 3 3.98 4.41 -1.38
CA TYR A 3 4.56 3.15 -1.80
C TYR A 3 5.15 2.43 -0.58
N PHE A 4 5.35 1.12 -0.69
CA PHE A 4 6.09 0.34 0.30
C PHE A 4 7.07 -0.60 -0.39
N PHE A 5 8.10 -0.99 0.36
CA PHE A 5 9.10 -1.95 -0.08
C PHE A 5 8.65 -3.35 0.35
N ASN A 6 8.49 -4.26 -0.61
CA ASN A 6 8.30 -5.67 -0.32
C ASN A 6 9.64 -6.39 -0.50
N THR A 7 10.15 -6.97 0.60
CA THR A 7 11.34 -7.86 0.63
C THR A 7 12.53 -7.40 -0.22
N GLY A 8 12.82 -6.09 -0.20
CA GLY A 8 14.06 -5.48 -0.72
C GLY A 8 14.29 -5.55 -2.24
N ARG A 9 13.44 -6.26 -3.00
CA ARG A 9 13.62 -6.46 -4.46
C ARG A 9 12.46 -5.92 -5.30
N ALA A 10 11.35 -5.53 -4.68
CA ALA A 10 10.21 -4.94 -5.38
C ALA A 10 9.66 -3.73 -4.63
N ILE A 11 9.42 -2.64 -5.36
CA ILE A 11 8.69 -1.48 -4.87
C ILE A 11 7.24 -1.62 -5.33
N ILE A 12 6.31 -1.63 -4.39
CA ILE A 12 4.88 -1.74 -4.69
C ILE A 12 4.24 -0.38 -4.47
N LEU A 13 3.69 0.16 -5.56
CA LEU A 13 2.94 1.40 -5.54
C LEU A 13 1.52 1.13 -5.07
N LEU A 14 1.19 1.56 -3.85
CA LEU A 14 -0.14 1.37 -3.28
C LEU A 14 -1.14 2.41 -3.78
N HIS A 15 -0.72 3.67 -3.89
CA HIS A 15 -1.60 4.74 -4.31
C HIS A 15 -0.86 5.96 -4.86
N ALA A 16 -1.22 6.37 -6.08
CA ALA A 16 -0.84 7.65 -6.66
C ALA A 16 -1.97 8.66 -6.45
N PHE A 17 -1.67 9.76 -5.76
CA PHE A 17 -2.60 10.87 -5.57
C PHE A 17 -1.90 12.19 -5.85
N SER A 18 -2.65 13.14 -6.42
CA SER A 18 -2.21 14.52 -6.56
C SER A 18 -2.25 15.20 -5.19
N LYS A 19 -1.11 15.75 -4.75
CA LYS A 19 -0.97 16.37 -3.43
C LYS A 19 -1.73 17.70 -3.42
N LYS A 20 -2.96 17.68 -2.92
CA LYS A 20 -3.83 18.87 -2.79
C LYS A 20 -3.60 19.66 -1.50
N THR A 21 -2.96 19.06 -0.49
CA THR A 21 -2.77 19.64 0.85
C THR A 21 -1.32 19.53 1.30
N ALA A 22 -0.86 20.46 2.15
CA ALA A 22 0.52 20.48 2.66
C ALA A 22 0.88 19.18 3.41
N LYS A 23 -0.05 18.66 4.21
CA LYS A 23 0.03 17.38 4.89
C LYS A 23 -0.71 16.30 4.11
N THR A 24 -0.25 15.06 4.22
CA THR A 24 -0.94 13.90 3.64
C THR A 24 -2.32 13.75 4.29
N PRO A 25 -3.42 13.72 3.52
CA PRO A 25 -4.75 13.56 4.08
C PRO A 25 -4.87 12.22 4.83
N PRO A 26 -5.50 12.18 6.02
CA PRO A 26 -5.68 10.93 6.79
C PRO A 26 -6.40 9.83 6.00
N ARG A 27 -7.34 10.24 5.14
CA ARG A 27 -8.11 9.35 4.26
C ARG A 27 -7.21 8.55 3.30
N GLU A 28 -6.15 9.18 2.79
CA GLU A 28 -5.22 8.53 1.86
C GLU A 28 -4.30 7.54 2.58
N MET A 29 -3.93 7.84 3.84
CA MET A 29 -3.18 6.88 4.67
C MET A 29 -4.01 5.64 4.96
N GLN A 30 -5.28 5.81 5.31
CA GLN A 30 -6.18 4.71 5.65
C GLN A 30 -6.44 3.80 4.44
N LYS A 31 -6.60 4.38 3.24
CA LYS A 31 -6.66 3.61 1.99
C LYS A 31 -5.39 2.81 1.73
N ALA A 32 -4.22 3.42 1.91
CA ALA A 32 -2.95 2.73 1.69
C ALA A 32 -2.76 1.55 2.65
N GLN A 33 -3.17 1.68 3.91
CA GLN A 33 -3.13 0.59 4.89
C GLN A 33 -4.05 -0.56 4.49
N ASN A 34 -5.29 -0.28 4.09
CA ASN A 34 -6.22 -1.33 3.65
C ASN A 34 -5.68 -2.10 2.45
N ASN A 35 -5.14 -1.40 1.44
CA ASN A 35 -4.55 -2.01 0.26
C ASN A 35 -3.32 -2.88 0.61
N MET A 36 -2.52 -2.47 1.59
CA MET A 36 -1.39 -3.26 2.09
C MET A 36 -1.86 -4.55 2.77
N TYR A 37 -2.88 -4.48 3.64
CA TYR A 37 -3.42 -5.66 4.30
C TYR A 37 -4.02 -6.65 3.31
N GLU A 38 -4.75 -6.18 2.31
CA GLU A 38 -5.30 -7.00 1.24
C GLU A 38 -4.20 -7.72 0.45
N TYR A 39 -3.15 -6.99 0.08
CA TYR A 39 -1.99 -7.57 -0.60
C TYR A 39 -1.31 -8.68 0.23
N LEU A 40 -1.07 -8.41 1.52
CA LEU A 40 -0.44 -9.39 2.42
C LEU A 40 -1.31 -10.63 2.65
N ASN A 41 -2.63 -10.46 2.77
CA ASN A 41 -3.57 -11.58 2.91
C ASN A 41 -3.60 -12.44 1.65
N ASN A 42 -3.63 -11.82 0.47
CA ASN A 42 -3.60 -12.54 -0.80
C ASN A 42 -2.29 -13.33 -0.97
N ILE A 43 -1.14 -12.75 -0.59
CA ILE A 43 0.13 -13.51 -0.56
C ILE A 43 0.01 -14.70 0.40
N LYS A 44 -0.50 -14.48 1.61
CA LYS A 44 -0.57 -15.55 2.61
C LYS A 44 -1.44 -16.71 2.12
N SER A 45 -2.59 -16.44 1.51
CA SER A 45 -3.46 -17.47 0.94
C SER A 45 -2.77 -18.25 -0.20
N GLN A 46 -2.01 -17.57 -1.07
CA GLN A 46 -1.28 -18.21 -2.18
C GLN A 46 -0.09 -19.08 -1.73
N ASN A 47 0.35 -19.01 -0.47
CA ASN A 47 1.44 -19.82 0.07
C ASN A 47 0.95 -21.04 0.89
N TYR A 48 -0.37 -21.25 0.98
CA TYR A 48 -1.00 -22.35 1.72
C TYR A 48 -1.78 -23.34 0.83
N ASP A 49 -1.73 -23.19 -0.49
CA ASP A 49 -2.13 -24.17 -1.50
C ASP A 49 -0.88 -24.82 -2.13
#